data_AF-A0A3D1HWH4-F1
#
_entry.id   AF-A0A3D1HWH4-F1
#
_cell.length_a   1.000
_cell.length_b   1.000
_cell.length_c   1.000
_cell.angle_alpha   90.00
_cell.angle_beta   90.00
_cell.angle_gamma   90.00
#
_symmetry.space_group_name_H-M   'P 1'
#
loop_
_entity.id
_entity.type
_entity.pdbx_description
1 polymer ?
#
loop_
_entity_poly.entity_id
_entity_poly.type
_entity_poly.pdbx_seq_one_letter_code
_entity_poly.pdbx_strand_id
1 'polypeptide(L)'
;MKFNFKLLSGSGTEENMKKRVLSILLCLMMVLGLAPVSIFAETAVSAHKHCICGKTSCSKTSGGHTSVEWTAWSNYLKLPTEAGNYYLVYDVKISYTWNCKWDINLCLNGKTITCTSGSGIDDYDTIKVAEGKSLTVTDCQKTVGKITHAEGRGGSGIENCGTFTLWNGSITGNGLTKKNNGHPTGVYNNGGTFNMNGGSITGNAALWQDNDSLLRINNGGGVYNSGTFNMTAGTISDNNGNYGGGVYNCGGTFNMSGGTITGNTGCCGGGVANTSVAFTMTGGKIIGNTVGDNGGGVWNSGTFSVSGNVKITGNKKGGTFENGILTGGENDNVYVESYDYYGNNHPIKSEGLKSGASVGINGTDNKTVVTGTTSTDGFFSDNTAYELVSNENNGLKLVPALVHNSHCICGDSDCTDTGHGGAPAWTAISSLNEITKAGSYYLKQAVTLNGTWVCKYNGVNLCLNGMTITVANNADAIEISKGASLTVTDCSETAGRITHNSGKTGRGINNGNGGTFTLWGGSVTGNSIASDSGGGVYNYNGTFNMYG
;
A
#
# COMPACT_ATOMS: atom_id res chain seq x y z
N MET A 1 -57.03 3.34 59.16
CA MET A 1 -57.51 2.12 58.47
C MET A 1 -56.29 1.21 58.27
N LYS A 2 -56.21 0.08 58.98
CA LYS A 2 -55.10 -0.88 58.88
C LYS A 2 -55.30 -1.75 57.63
N PHE A 3 -54.35 -1.77 56.71
CA PHE A 3 -54.27 -2.79 55.67
C PHE A 3 -53.04 -3.67 55.93
N ASN A 4 -53.31 -4.91 56.33
CA ASN A 4 -52.33 -6.00 56.38
C ASN A 4 -52.32 -6.67 55.00
N PHE A 5 -51.18 -6.69 54.32
CA PHE A 5 -50.93 -7.61 53.22
C PHE A 5 -49.86 -8.62 53.61
N LYS A 6 -50.26 -9.89 53.67
CA LYS A 6 -49.42 -11.06 53.91
C LYS A 6 -48.79 -11.44 52.55
N LEU A 7 -47.47 -11.29 52.40
CA LEU A 7 -46.74 -11.70 51.21
C LEU A 7 -46.40 -13.19 51.28
N LEU A 8 -46.89 -13.97 50.31
CA LEU A 8 -46.41 -15.31 50.00
C LEU A 8 -45.24 -15.20 49.03
N SER A 9 -44.17 -15.91 49.33
CA SER A 9 -42.88 -15.93 48.64
C SER A 9 -42.96 -16.48 47.21
N GLY A 10 -42.56 -15.66 46.23
CA GLY A 10 -42.27 -16.06 44.85
C GLY A 10 -41.26 -15.10 44.23
N SER A 11 -40.04 -15.58 43.96
CA SER A 11 -38.82 -14.80 43.70
C SER A 11 -38.72 -14.17 42.29
N GLY A 12 -39.76 -13.49 41.81
CA GLY A 12 -39.71 -12.81 40.50
C GLY A 12 -40.71 -11.67 40.28
N THR A 13 -41.75 -11.57 41.11
CA THR A 13 -42.78 -10.51 41.00
C THR A 13 -42.52 -9.32 41.92
N GLU A 14 -41.81 -9.50 43.02
CA GLU A 14 -41.56 -8.46 44.02
C GLU A 14 -40.63 -7.35 43.51
N GLU A 15 -39.62 -7.69 42.71
CA GLU A 15 -38.65 -6.73 42.17
C GLU A 15 -39.25 -5.88 41.04
N ASN A 16 -40.09 -6.48 40.20
CA ASN A 16 -40.83 -5.78 39.15
C ASN A 16 -41.92 -4.87 39.72
N MET A 17 -42.54 -5.26 40.84
CA MET A 17 -43.51 -4.42 41.54
C MET A 17 -42.84 -3.23 42.24
N LYS A 18 -41.65 -3.44 42.84
CA LYS A 18 -40.83 -2.36 43.42
C LYS A 18 -40.38 -1.33 42.36
N LYS A 19 -39.94 -1.78 41.19
CA LYS A 19 -39.55 -0.89 40.07
C LYS A 19 -40.72 -0.07 39.51
N ARG A 20 -41.90 -0.69 39.37
CA ARG A 20 -43.11 0.02 38.89
C ARG A 20 -43.66 1.02 39.90
N VAL A 21 -43.66 0.67 41.19
CA VAL A 21 -44.06 1.58 42.27
C VAL A 21 -43.08 2.75 42.38
N LEU A 22 -41.77 2.50 42.22
CA LEU A 22 -40.74 3.54 42.22
C LEU A 22 -40.88 4.50 41.02
N SER A 23 -41.17 4.00 39.82
CA SER A 23 -41.47 4.83 38.64
C SER A 23 -42.71 5.71 38.82
N ILE A 24 -43.79 5.17 39.42
CA ILE A 24 -45.01 5.93 39.66
C ILE A 24 -44.79 7.01 40.74
N LEU A 25 -44.02 6.71 41.79
CA LEU A 25 -43.63 7.67 42.83
C LEU A 25 -42.72 8.78 42.29
N LEU A 26 -41.79 8.46 41.38
CA LEU A 26 -40.94 9.45 40.69
C LEU A 26 -41.75 10.37 39.78
N CYS A 27 -42.72 9.83 39.03
CA CYS A 27 -43.63 10.64 38.22
C CYS A 27 -44.54 11.53 39.09
N LEU A 28 -45.04 11.03 40.23
CA LEU A 28 -45.85 11.84 41.15
C LEU A 28 -45.05 12.97 41.81
N MET A 29 -43.78 12.73 42.15
CA MET A 29 -42.89 13.74 42.75
C MET A 29 -42.52 14.85 41.76
N MET A 30 -42.40 14.55 40.46
CA MET A 30 -42.17 15.55 39.41
C MET A 30 -43.41 16.40 39.11
N VAL A 31 -44.62 15.81 39.16
CA VAL A 31 -45.88 16.52 38.89
C VAL A 31 -46.31 17.42 40.07
N LEU A 32 -45.91 17.08 41.30
CA LEU A 32 -46.30 17.83 42.50
C LEU A 32 -45.28 18.90 42.96
N GLY A 33 -44.12 19.03 42.30
CA GLY A 33 -43.11 20.04 42.66
C GLY A 33 -42.52 19.89 44.07
N LEU A 34 -42.59 18.70 44.67
CA LEU A 34 -42.22 18.43 46.06
C LEU A 34 -40.76 17.97 46.25
N ALA A 35 -39.95 17.96 45.20
CA ALA A 35 -38.51 17.72 45.34
C ALA A 35 -37.77 19.05 45.60
N PRO A 36 -37.10 19.24 46.75
CA PRO A 36 -36.19 20.36 46.91
C PRO A 36 -35.11 20.27 45.82
N VAL A 37 -34.79 21.42 45.21
CA VAL A 37 -33.86 21.62 44.09
C VAL A 37 -32.44 21.08 44.36
N SER A 38 -32.15 20.61 45.56
CA SER A 38 -30.85 20.12 46.03
C SER A 38 -30.65 18.59 46.03
N ILE A 39 -31.61 17.77 45.56
CA ILE A 39 -31.40 16.29 45.47
C ILE A 39 -30.67 15.86 44.18
N PHE A 40 -30.53 16.75 43.20
CA PHE A 40 -29.63 16.56 42.05
C PHE A 40 -28.34 17.37 42.20
N ALA A 41 -27.71 17.32 43.38
CA ALA A 41 -26.28 17.57 43.44
C ALA A 41 -25.59 16.43 42.67
N GLU A 42 -25.51 16.65 41.36
CA GLU A 42 -24.77 15.86 40.40
C GLU A 42 -23.39 15.61 41.00
N THR A 43 -23.11 14.35 41.36
CA THR A 43 -21.76 13.90 41.70
C THR A 43 -20.82 14.49 40.67
N ALA A 44 -19.89 15.34 41.11
CA ALA A 44 -18.96 16.08 40.26
C ALA A 44 -18.60 15.26 39.01
N VAL A 45 -19.24 15.58 37.89
CA VAL A 45 -18.99 14.88 36.63
C VAL A 45 -17.53 15.10 36.35
N SER A 46 -16.75 14.02 36.36
CA SER A 46 -15.33 14.05 36.01
C SER A 46 -15.18 14.90 34.75
N ALA A 47 -14.43 15.99 34.85
CA ALA A 47 -14.19 16.90 33.73
C ALA A 47 -13.77 16.07 32.50
N HIS A 48 -14.45 16.28 31.37
CA HIS A 48 -14.10 15.59 30.13
C HIS A 48 -12.80 16.19 29.63
N LYS A 49 -11.67 15.60 30.04
CA LYS A 49 -10.34 16.18 29.90
C LYS A 49 -9.39 15.24 29.19
N HIS A 50 -8.93 15.66 28.01
CA HIS A 50 -7.92 14.95 27.22
C HIS A 50 -7.30 15.91 26.20
N CYS A 51 -6.18 15.51 25.59
CA CYS A 51 -5.55 16.25 24.51
C CYS A 51 -6.46 16.28 23.26
N ILE A 52 -6.30 17.26 22.37
CA ILE A 52 -7.09 17.33 21.11
C ILE A 52 -6.93 16.06 20.27
N CYS A 53 -5.78 15.38 20.36
CA CYS A 53 -5.55 14.10 19.71
C CYS A 53 -6.30 12.90 20.32
N GLY A 54 -7.18 13.10 21.31
CA GLY A 54 -7.99 12.05 21.96
C GLY A 54 -7.26 11.27 23.05
N LYS A 55 -5.94 11.45 23.21
CA LYS A 55 -5.14 10.78 24.25
C LYS A 55 -5.28 11.48 25.60
N THR A 56 -5.25 10.70 26.67
CA THR A 56 -5.25 11.19 28.06
C THR A 56 -4.01 12.03 28.40
N SER A 57 -2.85 11.71 27.80
CA SER A 57 -1.62 12.50 27.89
C SER A 57 -0.80 12.35 26.61
N CYS A 58 -0.14 13.43 26.16
CA CYS A 58 0.77 13.40 25.03
C CYS A 58 2.08 14.14 25.34
N SER A 59 3.22 13.58 24.92
CA SER A 59 4.57 14.12 25.16
C SER A 59 5.02 15.15 24.12
N LYS A 60 4.21 15.39 23.08
CA LYS A 60 4.49 16.41 22.06
C LYS A 60 4.02 17.78 22.57
N THR A 61 4.85 18.81 22.44
CA THR A 61 4.55 20.16 22.92
C THR A 61 3.99 21.11 21.84
N SER A 62 3.89 20.66 20.59
CA SER A 62 3.34 21.42 19.46
C SER A 62 2.17 20.68 18.79
N GLY A 63 1.22 21.39 18.17
CA GLY A 63 0.14 20.78 17.37
C GLY A 63 -1.09 20.25 18.14
N GLY A 64 -1.50 20.90 19.24
CA GLY A 64 -2.74 20.53 19.96
C GLY A 64 -2.59 19.35 20.94
N HIS A 65 -1.35 18.99 21.27
CA HIS A 65 -1.03 17.88 22.18
C HIS A 65 -1.02 18.26 23.67
N THR A 66 -1.49 19.46 24.03
CA THR A 66 -1.80 19.85 25.41
C THR A 66 -3.21 19.42 25.80
N SER A 67 -3.41 19.04 27.07
CA SER A 67 -4.72 18.70 27.60
C SER A 67 -5.63 19.93 27.60
N VAL A 68 -6.84 19.80 27.07
CA VAL A 68 -7.85 20.87 27.06
C VAL A 68 -9.08 20.45 27.86
N GLU A 69 -9.77 21.44 28.42
CA GLU A 69 -11.11 21.26 28.98
C GLU A 69 -12.12 21.25 27.83
N TRP A 70 -13.03 20.29 27.85
CA TRP A 70 -14.06 20.12 26.83
C TRP A 70 -15.44 20.52 27.37
N THR A 71 -16.18 21.29 26.59
CA THR A 71 -17.55 21.71 26.90
C THR A 71 -18.53 20.63 26.46
N ALA A 72 -19.47 20.27 27.33
CA ALA A 72 -20.52 19.30 26.98
C ALA A 72 -21.44 19.88 25.90
N TRP A 73 -21.63 19.12 24.81
CA TRP A 73 -22.64 19.43 23.80
C TRP A 73 -23.81 18.45 23.90
N SER A 74 -24.89 18.91 24.53
CA SER A 74 -26.07 18.09 24.85
C SER A 74 -27.21 18.21 23.84
N ASN A 75 -27.02 18.93 22.73
CA ASN A 75 -28.04 19.04 21.69
C ASN A 75 -27.96 17.85 20.72
N TYR A 76 -29.05 17.09 20.60
CA TYR A 76 -29.13 15.91 19.74
C TYR A 76 -29.65 16.21 18.32
N LEU A 77 -29.94 17.47 17.98
CA LEU A 77 -30.47 17.89 16.67
C LEU A 77 -29.56 18.87 15.92
N LYS A 78 -28.51 19.39 16.58
CA LYS A 78 -27.61 20.42 16.04
C LYS A 78 -26.20 20.20 16.56
N LEU A 79 -25.22 20.65 15.79
CA LEU A 79 -23.81 20.73 16.18
C LEU A 79 -23.44 22.16 16.64
N PRO A 80 -22.27 22.35 17.29
CA PRO A 80 -21.85 23.64 17.82
C PRO A 80 -21.90 24.80 16.82
N THR A 81 -22.16 26.01 17.31
CA THR A 81 -22.37 27.21 16.46
C THR A 81 -21.45 28.37 16.80
N GLU A 82 -20.38 28.11 17.55
CA GLU A 82 -19.33 29.06 17.91
C GLU A 82 -18.01 28.29 18.09
N ALA A 83 -16.89 29.02 18.14
CA ALA A 83 -15.57 28.41 18.28
C ALA A 83 -15.40 27.79 19.69
N GLY A 84 -14.74 26.63 19.77
CA GLY A 84 -14.51 25.97 21.05
C GLY A 84 -14.17 24.49 20.97
N ASN A 85 -13.98 23.89 22.15
CA ASN A 85 -13.75 22.45 22.32
C ASN A 85 -15.02 21.81 22.87
N TYR A 86 -15.63 20.89 22.11
CA TYR A 86 -16.90 20.27 22.47
C TYR A 86 -16.81 18.76 22.48
N TYR A 87 -17.50 18.09 23.41
CA TYR A 87 -17.70 16.65 23.36
C TYR A 87 -19.20 16.32 23.28
N LEU A 88 -19.55 15.29 22.50
CA LEU A 88 -20.94 14.88 22.36
C LEU A 88 -21.41 14.10 23.60
N VAL A 89 -22.58 14.48 24.12
CA VAL A 89 -23.27 13.74 25.18
C VAL A 89 -24.23 12.69 24.60
N TYR A 90 -24.83 12.99 23.45
CA TYR A 90 -25.80 12.14 22.76
C TYR A 90 -25.40 11.93 21.30
N ASP A 91 -25.98 10.92 20.67
CA ASP A 91 -26.00 10.85 19.21
C ASP A 91 -26.76 12.07 18.66
N VAL A 92 -26.26 12.63 17.56
CA VAL A 92 -26.78 13.84 16.95
C VAL A 92 -27.39 13.49 15.60
N LYS A 93 -28.63 13.88 15.37
CA LYS A 93 -29.34 13.73 14.09
C LYS A 93 -29.54 15.09 13.48
N ILE A 94 -28.92 15.32 12.32
CA ILE A 94 -29.11 16.56 11.56
C ILE A 94 -29.93 16.30 10.30
N SER A 95 -30.70 17.30 9.89
CA SER A 95 -31.60 17.22 8.71
C SER A 95 -31.16 18.16 7.60
N TYR A 96 -29.92 18.65 7.64
CA TYR A 96 -29.27 19.44 6.60
C TYR A 96 -27.78 19.51 6.92
N THR A 97 -26.97 19.86 5.93
CA THR A 97 -25.52 20.04 6.11
C THR A 97 -25.21 21.02 7.23
N TRP A 98 -24.45 20.57 8.23
CA TRP A 98 -23.92 21.48 9.23
C TRP A 98 -22.72 22.22 8.65
N ASN A 99 -22.91 23.51 8.40
CA ASN A 99 -21.84 24.39 7.92
C ASN A 99 -21.03 24.92 9.11
N CYS A 100 -19.85 24.35 9.30
CA CYS A 100 -18.88 24.75 10.31
C CYS A 100 -18.21 26.07 9.91
N LYS A 101 -18.70 27.17 10.48
CA LYS A 101 -18.23 28.54 10.23
C LYS A 101 -17.24 29.06 11.28
N TRP A 102 -16.73 28.19 12.12
CA TRP A 102 -15.92 28.51 13.30
C TRP A 102 -14.78 27.51 13.46
N ASP A 103 -13.78 27.86 14.27
CA ASP A 103 -12.72 26.94 14.64
C ASP A 103 -13.17 26.05 15.79
N ILE A 104 -13.52 24.80 15.46
CA ILE A 104 -14.14 23.85 16.39
C ILE A 104 -13.29 22.59 16.52
N ASN A 105 -13.05 22.18 17.76
CA ASN A 105 -12.57 20.85 18.09
C ASN A 105 -13.75 20.04 18.64
N LEU A 106 -14.01 18.88 18.05
CA LEU A 106 -15.14 18.02 18.36
C LEU A 106 -14.67 16.62 18.75
N CYS A 107 -14.91 16.25 20.01
CA CYS A 107 -14.78 14.89 20.49
C CYS A 107 -16.11 14.16 20.29
N LEU A 108 -16.12 13.13 19.44
CA LEU A 108 -17.31 12.33 19.19
C LEU A 108 -17.73 11.54 20.44
N ASN A 109 -16.80 11.24 21.35
CA ASN A 109 -17.07 10.59 22.63
C ASN A 109 -17.92 9.30 22.49
N GLY A 110 -17.61 8.49 21.47
CA GLY A 110 -18.35 7.26 21.15
C GLY A 110 -19.74 7.49 20.57
N LYS A 111 -20.11 8.72 20.22
CA LYS A 111 -21.42 9.10 19.68
C LYS A 111 -21.41 9.21 18.16
N THR A 112 -22.59 9.05 17.59
CA THR A 112 -22.81 9.11 16.15
C THR A 112 -23.46 10.42 15.75
N ILE A 113 -22.90 11.07 14.74
CA ILE A 113 -23.55 12.15 13.98
C ILE A 113 -24.15 11.51 12.74
N THR A 114 -25.48 11.56 12.61
CA THR A 114 -26.22 11.01 11.48
C THR A 114 -26.91 12.13 10.70
N CYS A 115 -26.58 12.25 9.41
CA CYS A 115 -27.39 13.01 8.47
C CYS A 115 -28.64 12.19 8.12
N THR A 116 -29.80 12.69 8.52
CA THR A 116 -31.11 12.05 8.32
C THR A 116 -31.89 12.66 7.15
N SER A 117 -31.46 13.82 6.65
CA SER A 117 -32.10 14.49 5.53
C SER A 117 -32.03 13.69 4.24
N GLY A 118 -33.13 13.86 3.50
CA GLY A 118 -33.44 13.28 2.22
C GLY A 118 -34.96 13.17 2.18
N SER A 119 -35.65 13.96 1.41
CA SER A 119 -37.02 13.61 1.02
C SER A 119 -37.07 13.93 -0.44
N GLY A 120 -36.75 12.95 -1.27
CA GLY A 120 -36.60 13.15 -2.71
C GLY A 120 -35.15 13.23 -3.19
N ILE A 121 -34.85 14.26 -3.99
CA ILE A 121 -33.74 14.36 -4.95
C ILE A 121 -32.47 15.00 -4.35
N ASP A 122 -32.52 15.52 -3.11
CA ASP A 122 -31.42 16.28 -2.51
C ASP A 122 -30.57 15.40 -1.57
N ASP A 123 -29.35 15.07 -1.99
CA ASP A 123 -28.29 14.43 -1.18
C ASP A 123 -27.48 15.57 -0.52
N TYR A 124 -27.37 15.57 0.82
CA TYR A 124 -26.69 16.61 1.59
C TYR A 124 -25.42 16.07 2.23
N ASP A 125 -24.30 16.77 2.13
CA ASP A 125 -23.14 16.43 2.94
C ASP A 125 -23.47 16.55 4.44
N THR A 126 -22.95 15.67 5.30
CA THR A 126 -23.24 15.73 6.74
C THR A 126 -22.62 16.98 7.35
N ILE A 127 -21.34 17.24 7.05
CA ILE A 127 -20.60 18.41 7.57
C ILE A 127 -19.92 19.12 6.40
N LYS A 128 -20.00 20.45 6.36
CA LYS A 128 -19.18 21.30 5.50
C LYS A 128 -18.26 22.17 6.35
N VAL A 129 -16.96 22.10 6.14
CA VAL A 129 -15.98 23.01 6.75
C VAL A 129 -15.80 24.20 5.83
N ALA A 130 -16.17 25.39 6.31
CA ALA A 130 -16.09 26.62 5.52
C ALA A 130 -14.64 27.04 5.25
N GLU A 131 -14.42 27.76 4.15
CA GLU A 131 -13.12 28.35 3.82
C GLU A 131 -12.60 29.24 4.96
N GLY A 132 -11.30 29.12 5.27
CA GLY A 132 -10.66 29.86 6.35
C GLY A 132 -11.08 29.43 7.77
N LYS A 133 -11.83 28.32 7.92
CA LYS A 133 -12.25 27.74 9.21
C LYS A 133 -11.67 26.35 9.41
N SER A 134 -11.62 25.93 10.67
CA SER A 134 -11.08 24.63 11.06
C SER A 134 -12.06 23.76 11.82
N LEU A 135 -12.08 22.47 11.46
CA LEU A 135 -12.74 21.42 12.21
C LEU A 135 -11.72 20.35 12.57
N THR A 136 -11.56 20.08 13.86
CA THR A 136 -10.83 18.91 14.33
C THR A 136 -11.81 17.89 14.88
N VAL A 137 -11.75 16.65 14.39
CA VAL A 137 -12.54 15.53 14.92
C VAL A 137 -11.62 14.56 15.65
N THR A 138 -12.05 14.15 16.84
CA THR A 138 -11.36 13.17 17.67
C THR A 138 -12.36 12.27 18.39
N ASP A 139 -11.87 11.23 19.03
CA ASP A 139 -12.66 10.35 19.89
C ASP A 139 -11.76 9.76 20.98
N CYS A 140 -12.25 9.77 22.22
CA CYS A 140 -11.53 9.31 23.42
C CYS A 140 -12.09 7.98 23.97
N GLN A 141 -13.07 7.37 23.32
CA GLN A 141 -13.71 6.13 23.72
C GLN A 141 -13.13 4.92 22.98
N LYS A 142 -13.31 3.73 23.59
CA LYS A 142 -12.91 2.46 22.97
C LYS A 142 -13.76 2.13 21.75
N THR A 143 -15.08 2.30 21.88
CA THR A 143 -16.01 2.26 20.76
C THR A 143 -16.07 3.66 20.20
N VAL A 144 -15.38 3.88 19.08
CA VAL A 144 -15.26 5.20 18.48
C VAL A 144 -16.59 5.64 17.87
N GLY A 145 -16.85 6.94 17.99
CA GLY A 145 -17.99 7.60 17.38
C GLY A 145 -17.88 7.67 15.86
N LYS A 146 -18.99 8.02 15.22
CA LYS A 146 -19.16 7.92 13.77
C LYS A 146 -19.76 9.18 13.15
N ILE A 147 -19.40 9.47 11.91
CA ILE A 147 -20.05 10.45 11.04
C ILE A 147 -20.59 9.68 9.83
N THR A 148 -21.91 9.70 9.65
CA THR A 148 -22.61 8.80 8.72
C THR A 148 -23.92 9.38 8.19
N HIS A 149 -24.45 8.75 7.15
CA HIS A 149 -25.81 8.97 6.67
C HIS A 149 -26.77 7.91 7.22
N ALA A 150 -28.04 8.28 7.34
CA ALA A 150 -29.09 7.29 7.57
C ALA A 150 -29.24 6.36 6.36
N GLU A 151 -29.76 5.16 6.58
CA GLU A 151 -29.98 4.18 5.51
C GLU A 151 -30.80 4.77 4.36
N GLY A 152 -30.33 4.57 3.12
CA GLY A 152 -30.96 5.12 1.92
C GLY A 152 -30.81 6.63 1.74
N ARG A 153 -29.90 7.29 2.49
CA ARG A 153 -29.46 8.68 2.29
C ARG A 153 -28.03 8.76 1.80
N GLY A 154 -27.73 9.79 1.00
CA GLY A 154 -26.42 10.00 0.42
C GLY A 154 -25.92 11.43 0.55
N GLY A 155 -24.66 11.60 0.19
CA GLY A 155 -23.86 12.79 0.41
C GLY A 155 -22.48 12.44 0.96
N SER A 156 -21.58 13.42 1.03
CA SER A 156 -20.29 13.23 1.66
C SER A 156 -20.41 13.23 3.17
N GLY A 157 -19.62 12.41 3.86
CA GLY A 157 -19.51 12.51 5.32
C GLY A 157 -18.99 13.89 5.72
N ILE A 158 -17.94 14.36 5.04
CA ILE A 158 -17.40 15.70 5.22
C ILE A 158 -17.04 16.32 3.86
N GLU A 159 -17.55 17.51 3.57
CA GLU A 159 -16.99 18.42 2.57
C GLU A 159 -16.04 19.41 3.27
N ASN A 160 -14.81 19.53 2.81
CA ASN A 160 -13.81 20.43 3.39
C ASN A 160 -13.34 21.49 2.39
N CYS A 161 -13.75 22.73 2.61
CA CYS A 161 -13.20 23.92 1.94
C CYS A 161 -12.19 24.68 2.83
N GLY A 162 -12.07 24.30 4.10
CA GLY A 162 -11.18 24.92 5.09
C GLY A 162 -10.05 23.98 5.52
N THR A 163 -9.84 23.85 6.83
CA THR A 163 -8.91 22.88 7.41
C THR A 163 -9.67 21.81 8.20
N PHE A 164 -9.63 20.56 7.73
CA PHE A 164 -10.17 19.42 8.46
C PHE A 164 -9.02 18.59 9.05
N THR A 165 -9.09 18.24 10.33
CA THR A 165 -8.14 17.33 10.98
C THR A 165 -8.86 16.17 11.65
N LEU A 166 -8.50 14.94 11.28
CA LEU A 166 -9.01 13.71 11.89
C LEU A 166 -7.93 13.05 12.75
N TRP A 167 -8.13 13.01 14.06
CA TRP A 167 -7.26 12.30 15.00
C TRP A 167 -7.78 10.90 15.34
N ASN A 168 -9.09 10.78 15.51
CA ASN A 168 -9.77 9.53 15.80
C ASN A 168 -11.27 9.67 15.50
N GLY A 169 -12.01 8.56 15.48
CA GLY A 169 -13.39 8.50 15.00
C GLY A 169 -13.49 7.81 13.64
N SER A 170 -14.72 7.53 13.21
CA SER A 170 -14.98 6.83 11.94
C SER A 170 -15.90 7.63 11.02
N ILE A 171 -15.50 7.82 9.77
CA ILE A 171 -16.34 8.37 8.70
C ILE A 171 -16.79 7.19 7.84
N THR A 172 -18.07 6.84 7.89
CA THR A 172 -18.56 5.57 7.33
C THR A 172 -19.99 5.64 6.84
N GLY A 173 -20.34 4.79 5.85
CA GLY A 173 -21.70 4.72 5.31
C GLY A 173 -22.12 6.01 4.59
N ASN A 174 -21.17 6.72 3.98
CA ASN A 174 -21.43 7.92 3.17
C ASN A 174 -21.25 7.57 1.69
N GLY A 175 -21.91 8.28 0.77
CA GLY A 175 -21.93 7.90 -0.63
C GLY A 175 -23.18 8.31 -1.41
N LEU A 176 -23.35 7.76 -2.62
CA LEU A 176 -24.52 8.00 -3.49
C LEU A 176 -25.75 7.22 -3.00
N THR A 177 -26.95 7.81 -3.14
CA THR A 177 -28.20 7.03 -3.00
C THR A 177 -29.18 7.06 -4.16
N LYS A 178 -29.19 8.05 -5.07
CA LYS A 178 -29.91 7.91 -6.36
C LYS A 178 -29.73 8.95 -7.47
N LYS A 179 -29.22 10.17 -7.25
CA LYS A 179 -28.97 11.16 -8.31
C LYS A 179 -28.38 12.41 -7.69
N ASN A 180 -27.08 12.67 -7.82
CA ASN A 180 -26.56 14.04 -7.76
C ASN A 180 -25.12 14.14 -8.28
N ASN A 181 -24.82 15.34 -8.79
CA ASN A 181 -23.58 15.73 -9.46
C ASN A 181 -22.47 16.21 -8.49
N GLY A 182 -22.65 16.09 -7.18
CA GLY A 182 -21.67 16.53 -6.18
C GLY A 182 -20.92 15.33 -5.62
N HIS A 183 -19.62 15.22 -5.91
CA HIS A 183 -18.69 14.13 -5.59
C HIS A 183 -18.90 13.48 -4.20
N PRO A 184 -19.85 12.54 -4.03
CA PRO A 184 -20.19 12.06 -2.71
C PRO A 184 -19.23 10.93 -2.35
N THR A 185 -18.66 11.03 -1.16
CA THR A 185 -17.53 10.19 -0.73
C THR A 185 -17.49 10.17 0.80
N GLY A 186 -16.54 9.47 1.42
CA GLY A 186 -16.31 9.65 2.86
C GLY A 186 -15.94 11.10 3.18
N VAL A 187 -14.88 11.61 2.52
CA VAL A 187 -14.38 12.98 2.67
C VAL A 187 -14.11 13.61 1.30
N TYR A 188 -14.83 14.68 0.98
CA TYR A 188 -14.54 15.52 -0.18
C TYR A 188 -13.68 16.71 0.26
N ASN A 189 -12.37 16.64 0.04
CA ASN A 189 -11.46 17.75 0.28
C ASN A 189 -11.47 18.72 -0.91
N ASN A 190 -12.43 19.64 -0.89
CA ASN A 190 -12.74 20.61 -1.94
C ASN A 190 -11.85 21.85 -1.83
N GLY A 191 -10.59 21.74 -2.27
CA GLY A 191 -9.60 22.82 -2.20
C GLY A 191 -9.07 23.13 -0.79
N GLY A 192 -9.58 22.48 0.25
CA GLY A 192 -9.12 22.64 1.62
C GLY A 192 -7.82 21.88 1.97
N THR A 193 -7.42 21.95 3.24
CA THR A 193 -6.37 21.12 3.82
C THR A 193 -7.00 20.04 4.71
N PHE A 194 -6.82 18.77 4.36
CA PHE A 194 -7.22 17.64 5.18
C PHE A 194 -5.99 16.97 5.81
N ASN A 195 -5.95 16.86 7.14
CA ASN A 195 -4.92 16.15 7.88
C ASN A 195 -5.51 14.90 8.57
N MET A 196 -5.15 13.71 8.11
CA MET A 196 -5.51 12.44 8.75
C MET A 196 -4.35 11.93 9.58
N ASN A 197 -4.48 12.08 10.90
CA ASN A 197 -3.49 11.68 11.90
C ASN A 197 -3.93 10.43 12.70
N GLY A 198 -5.06 9.83 12.30
CA GLY A 198 -5.64 8.64 12.91
C GLY A 198 -7.09 8.46 12.45
N GLY A 199 -7.86 7.66 13.19
CA GLY A 199 -9.23 7.32 12.85
C GLY A 199 -9.37 6.42 11.60
N SER A 200 -10.61 6.25 11.15
CA SER A 200 -10.97 5.43 9.99
C SER A 200 -11.89 6.16 9.01
N ILE A 201 -11.65 5.96 7.71
CA ILE A 201 -12.60 6.27 6.65
C ILE A 201 -12.94 4.95 5.98
N THR A 202 -14.16 4.44 6.21
CA THR A 202 -14.48 3.06 5.86
C THR A 202 -15.91 2.82 5.41
N GLY A 203 -16.12 1.88 4.48
CA GLY A 203 -17.46 1.51 4.03
C GLY A 203 -18.20 2.67 3.36
N ASN A 204 -17.47 3.57 2.70
CA ASN A 204 -18.06 4.65 1.91
C ASN A 204 -18.08 4.22 0.43
N ALA A 205 -19.16 4.54 -0.28
CA ALA A 205 -19.39 4.04 -1.61
C ALA A 205 -19.91 5.12 -2.57
N ALA A 206 -19.13 5.42 -3.61
CA ALA A 206 -19.50 6.33 -4.69
C ALA A 206 -19.92 5.56 -5.95
N LEU A 207 -20.68 4.46 -5.78
CA LEU A 207 -21.12 3.62 -6.89
C LEU A 207 -22.36 4.20 -7.58
N TRP A 208 -22.27 4.34 -8.89
CA TRP A 208 -23.44 4.48 -9.75
C TRP A 208 -23.84 3.08 -10.24
N GLN A 209 -25.06 2.63 -9.93
CA GLN A 209 -25.53 1.26 -10.20
C GLN A 209 -26.18 1.08 -11.59
N ASP A 210 -26.31 2.14 -12.38
CA ASP A 210 -27.02 2.05 -13.66
C ASP A 210 -26.04 1.95 -14.83
N ASN A 211 -26.34 1.08 -15.79
CA ASN A 211 -25.55 0.86 -17.02
C ASN A 211 -25.61 2.03 -18.03
N ASP A 212 -26.04 3.21 -17.60
CA ASP A 212 -26.12 4.39 -18.46
C ASP A 212 -24.78 5.14 -18.49
N SER A 213 -23.96 4.68 -19.43
CA SER A 213 -22.61 5.10 -19.80
C SER A 213 -22.33 6.62 -19.88
N LEU A 214 -23.35 7.48 -19.76
CA LEU A 214 -23.26 8.92 -19.99
C LEU A 214 -22.91 9.75 -18.74
N LEU A 215 -22.91 9.16 -17.54
CA LEU A 215 -22.52 9.84 -16.30
C LEU A 215 -21.49 9.01 -15.51
N ARG A 216 -20.30 8.79 -16.09
CA ARG A 216 -19.13 8.37 -15.32
C ARG A 216 -18.73 9.52 -14.38
N ILE A 217 -19.39 9.63 -13.23
CA ILE A 217 -19.00 10.61 -12.22
C ILE A 217 -17.64 10.13 -11.67
N ASN A 218 -16.60 10.92 -11.90
CA ASN A 218 -15.23 10.63 -11.45
C ASN A 218 -15.15 10.80 -9.93
N ASN A 219 -15.60 9.81 -9.16
CA ASN A 219 -15.68 9.91 -7.69
C ASN A 219 -14.74 8.91 -6.99
N GLY A 220 -14.18 9.36 -5.86
CA GLY A 220 -13.46 8.53 -4.90
C GLY A 220 -14.39 7.88 -3.88
N GLY A 221 -14.11 6.65 -3.48
CA GLY A 221 -14.93 5.93 -2.50
C GLY A 221 -14.75 6.49 -1.10
N GLY A 222 -13.51 6.52 -0.60
CA GLY A 222 -13.17 7.01 0.73
C GLY A 222 -12.90 8.52 0.77
N VAL A 223 -11.95 8.99 -0.04
CA VAL A 223 -11.54 10.40 -0.09
C VAL A 223 -11.48 10.87 -1.54
N TYR A 224 -12.17 11.96 -1.84
CA TYR A 224 -11.93 12.75 -3.04
C TYR A 224 -11.07 13.96 -2.64
N ASN A 225 -9.90 14.13 -3.25
CA ASN A 225 -8.99 15.22 -2.95
C ASN A 225 -8.74 16.14 -4.16
N SER A 226 -9.22 17.39 -4.08
CA SER A 226 -8.84 18.51 -4.95
C SER A 226 -8.05 19.62 -4.22
N GLY A 227 -7.76 19.42 -2.92
CA GLY A 227 -6.92 20.31 -2.11
C GLY A 227 -5.62 19.63 -1.68
N THR A 228 -5.18 19.91 -0.45
CA THR A 228 -4.03 19.21 0.17
C THR A 228 -4.51 18.16 1.15
N PHE A 229 -4.17 16.89 0.92
CA PHE A 229 -4.42 15.80 1.84
C PHE A 229 -3.11 15.28 2.43
N ASN A 230 -2.97 15.33 3.76
CA ASN A 230 -1.83 14.77 4.49
C ASN A 230 -2.28 13.58 5.33
N MET A 231 -1.78 12.39 5.05
CA MET A 231 -2.02 11.17 5.83
C MET A 231 -0.75 10.76 6.57
N THR A 232 -0.77 10.87 7.90
CA THR A 232 0.36 10.50 8.77
C THR A 232 0.08 9.22 9.56
N ALA A 233 -1.19 8.88 9.75
CA ALA A 233 -1.66 7.66 10.40
C ALA A 233 -3.14 7.41 10.05
N GLY A 234 -3.76 6.41 10.69
CA GLY A 234 -5.14 6.01 10.45
C GLY A 234 -5.30 5.01 9.31
N THR A 235 -6.55 4.64 9.03
CA THR A 235 -6.90 3.63 8.04
C THR A 235 -7.99 4.11 7.08
N ILE A 236 -7.77 3.94 5.78
CA ILE A 236 -8.81 4.09 4.74
C ILE A 236 -9.10 2.69 4.21
N SER A 237 -10.28 2.14 4.51
CA SER A 237 -10.59 0.76 4.15
C SER A 237 -12.00 0.46 3.70
N ASP A 238 -12.15 -0.60 2.91
CA ASP A 238 -13.47 -1.12 2.53
C ASP A 238 -14.35 -0.06 1.84
N ASN A 239 -13.71 0.92 1.19
CA ASN A 239 -14.40 1.92 0.40
C ASN A 239 -14.46 1.47 -1.06
N ASN A 240 -15.51 1.93 -1.75
CA ASN A 240 -15.77 1.57 -3.13
C ASN A 240 -15.97 2.83 -3.97
N GLY A 241 -15.12 3.02 -4.97
CA GLY A 241 -15.12 4.22 -5.83
C GLY A 241 -15.02 3.85 -7.29
N ASN A 242 -15.24 4.81 -8.18
CA ASN A 242 -14.95 4.60 -9.60
C ASN A 242 -13.44 4.78 -9.84
N TYR A 243 -12.90 5.93 -9.45
CA TYR A 243 -11.46 6.17 -9.40
C TYR A 243 -11.05 6.24 -7.95
N GLY A 244 -9.98 5.56 -7.53
CA GLY A 244 -9.49 5.71 -6.17
C GLY A 244 -10.49 5.17 -5.16
N GLY A 245 -10.61 3.84 -5.08
CA GLY A 245 -11.52 3.19 -4.12
C GLY A 245 -11.32 3.74 -2.71
N GLY A 246 -10.06 3.80 -2.27
CA GLY A 246 -9.65 4.51 -1.06
C GLY A 246 -9.55 6.02 -1.27
N VAL A 247 -8.64 6.46 -2.14
CA VAL A 247 -8.33 7.89 -2.38
C VAL A 247 -8.31 8.19 -3.87
N TYR A 248 -9.10 9.17 -4.29
CA TYR A 248 -8.97 9.80 -5.59
C TYR A 248 -8.30 11.16 -5.45
N ASN A 249 -7.06 11.29 -5.94
CA ASN A 249 -6.33 12.55 -5.97
C ASN A 249 -6.51 13.22 -7.34
N CYS A 250 -7.42 14.19 -7.41
CA CYS A 250 -7.87 14.87 -8.63
C CYS A 250 -7.83 16.39 -8.45
N GLY A 251 -6.82 17.04 -9.03
CA GLY A 251 -6.50 18.46 -8.88
C GLY A 251 -5.70 18.79 -7.61
N GLY A 252 -5.52 17.81 -6.70
CA GLY A 252 -4.91 18.02 -5.40
C GLY A 252 -3.47 17.53 -5.24
N THR A 253 -2.93 17.76 -4.04
CA THR A 253 -1.69 17.18 -3.51
C THR A 253 -2.03 16.16 -2.44
N PHE A 254 -1.50 14.94 -2.57
CA PHE A 254 -1.61 13.90 -1.54
C PHE A 254 -0.23 13.59 -0.96
N ASN A 255 -0.06 13.72 0.35
CA ASN A 255 1.17 13.38 1.07
C ASN A 255 0.88 12.25 2.07
N MET A 256 1.50 11.09 1.89
CA MET A 256 1.36 9.95 2.78
C MET A 256 2.70 9.63 3.44
N SER A 257 2.78 9.76 4.76
CA SER A 257 3.97 9.43 5.56
C SER A 257 3.75 8.28 6.54
N GLY A 258 2.50 7.82 6.67
CA GLY A 258 2.11 6.70 7.50
C GLY A 258 0.66 6.29 7.25
N GLY A 259 0.13 5.44 8.13
CA GLY A 259 -1.23 4.89 8.00
C GLY A 259 -1.33 3.73 7.00
N THR A 260 -2.56 3.31 6.70
CA THR A 260 -2.84 2.16 5.83
C THR A 260 -4.06 2.41 4.94
N ILE A 261 -3.92 2.13 3.65
CA ILE A 261 -5.02 2.10 2.67
C ILE A 261 -5.20 0.63 2.24
N THR A 262 -6.35 0.02 2.58
CA THR A 262 -6.54 -1.44 2.42
C THR A 262 -7.98 -1.86 2.19
N GLY A 263 -8.23 -2.98 1.53
CA GLY A 263 -9.60 -3.49 1.35
C GLY A 263 -10.47 -2.63 0.42
N ASN A 264 -9.90 -1.63 -0.24
CA ASN A 264 -10.68 -0.73 -1.10
C ASN A 264 -10.82 -1.31 -2.51
N THR A 265 -11.94 -0.99 -3.16
CA THR A 265 -12.27 -1.44 -4.51
C THR A 265 -12.48 -0.24 -5.43
N GLY A 266 -11.92 -0.29 -6.63
CA GLY A 266 -12.06 0.76 -7.65
C GLY A 266 -12.21 0.21 -9.08
N CYS A 267 -12.60 1.05 -10.02
CA CYS A 267 -12.41 0.74 -11.45
C CYS A 267 -10.92 0.89 -11.83
N CYS A 268 -10.34 2.03 -11.46
CA CYS A 268 -8.90 2.31 -11.55
C CYS A 268 -8.38 2.81 -10.20
N GLY A 269 -7.23 2.31 -9.75
CA GLY A 269 -6.65 2.73 -8.46
C GLY A 269 -7.48 2.23 -7.27
N GLY A 270 -7.44 0.93 -6.97
CA GLY A 270 -8.26 0.35 -5.91
C GLY A 270 -7.98 1.00 -4.57
N GLY A 271 -6.69 1.16 -4.24
CA GLY A 271 -6.26 1.99 -3.12
C GLY A 271 -6.27 3.47 -3.46
N VAL A 272 -5.46 3.87 -4.45
CA VAL A 272 -5.26 5.27 -4.84
C VAL A 272 -5.34 5.41 -6.36
N ALA A 273 -6.12 6.37 -6.85
CA ALA A 273 -5.99 6.89 -8.20
C ALA A 273 -5.38 8.29 -8.14
N ASN A 274 -4.24 8.48 -8.82
CA ASN A 274 -3.55 9.75 -8.90
C ASN A 274 -3.54 10.25 -10.35
N THR A 275 -4.36 11.27 -10.64
CA THR A 275 -4.49 11.88 -11.97
C THR A 275 -3.87 13.27 -12.06
N SER A 276 -3.12 13.69 -11.04
CA SER A 276 -2.90 15.12 -10.79
C SER A 276 -1.52 15.47 -10.23
N VAL A 277 -1.41 16.71 -9.72
CA VAL A 277 -0.17 17.47 -9.50
C VAL A 277 0.89 16.69 -8.74
N ALA A 278 0.55 16.08 -7.60
CA ALA A 278 1.51 15.33 -6.80
C ALA A 278 0.87 14.32 -5.85
N PHE A 279 1.36 13.09 -5.89
CA PHE A 279 1.29 12.14 -4.79
C PHE A 279 2.71 11.90 -4.27
N THR A 280 2.96 12.16 -2.99
CA THR A 280 4.25 11.88 -2.33
C THR A 280 4.04 10.86 -1.23
N MET A 281 4.74 9.72 -1.30
CA MET A 281 4.69 8.68 -0.28
C MET A 281 6.08 8.50 0.36
N THR A 282 6.21 8.79 1.65
CA THR A 282 7.46 8.63 2.42
C THR A 282 7.41 7.49 3.44
N GLY A 283 6.21 6.96 3.68
CA GLY A 283 5.95 5.83 4.56
C GLY A 283 4.49 5.38 4.50
N GLY A 284 4.14 4.36 5.28
CA GLY A 284 2.80 3.78 5.31
C GLY A 284 2.63 2.59 4.36
N LYS A 285 1.37 2.12 4.23
CA LYS A 285 1.04 0.89 3.50
C LYS A 285 -0.16 1.08 2.58
N ILE A 286 -0.05 0.62 1.34
CA ILE A 286 -1.16 0.45 0.39
C ILE A 286 -1.20 -1.03 0.03
N ILE A 287 -2.12 -1.78 0.62
CA ILE A 287 -2.11 -3.26 0.57
C ILE A 287 -3.52 -3.83 0.47
N GLY A 288 -3.70 -4.96 -0.21
CA GLY A 288 -4.98 -5.67 -0.22
C GLY A 288 -6.12 -4.86 -0.84
N ASN A 289 -5.83 -3.98 -1.79
CA ASN A 289 -6.84 -3.27 -2.57
C ASN A 289 -7.03 -3.94 -3.94
N THR A 290 -8.18 -3.74 -4.58
CA THR A 290 -8.47 -4.38 -5.86
C THR A 290 -9.20 -3.51 -6.87
N VAL A 291 -9.07 -3.88 -8.15
CA VAL A 291 -9.69 -3.20 -9.28
C VAL A 291 -10.21 -4.17 -10.32
N GLY A 292 -11.13 -3.70 -11.17
CA GLY A 292 -11.46 -4.34 -12.44
C GLY A 292 -10.40 -4.11 -13.52
N ASP A 293 -9.92 -2.87 -13.67
CA ASP A 293 -9.05 -2.48 -14.79
C ASP A 293 -7.57 -2.47 -14.42
N ASN A 294 -7.02 -1.37 -13.88
CA ASN A 294 -5.58 -1.28 -13.59
C ASN A 294 -5.30 -0.49 -12.31
N GLY A 295 -4.16 -0.78 -11.69
CA GLY A 295 -3.69 -0.19 -10.45
C GLY A 295 -4.51 -0.68 -9.26
N GLY A 296 -4.51 -1.98 -8.98
CA GLY A 296 -5.08 -2.55 -7.76
C GLY A 296 -4.71 -1.74 -6.51
N GLY A 297 -3.44 -1.39 -6.36
CA GLY A 297 -2.95 -0.51 -5.30
C GLY A 297 -3.02 0.96 -5.69
N VAL A 298 -2.22 1.36 -6.66
CA VAL A 298 -2.10 2.72 -7.18
C VAL A 298 -2.22 2.68 -8.69
N TRP A 299 -3.15 3.48 -9.22
CA TRP A 299 -3.15 3.85 -10.63
C TRP A 299 -2.58 5.26 -10.76
N ASN A 300 -1.46 5.41 -11.48
CA ASN A 300 -0.77 6.68 -11.62
C ASN A 300 -0.77 7.19 -13.07
N SER A 301 -1.37 8.36 -13.25
CA SER A 301 -1.35 9.18 -14.48
C SER A 301 -0.94 10.63 -14.20
N GLY A 302 -0.29 10.86 -13.05
CA GLY A 302 0.28 12.15 -12.67
C GLY A 302 1.67 11.99 -12.03
N THR A 303 2.10 12.98 -11.23
CA THR A 303 3.40 12.89 -10.54
C THR A 303 3.27 12.02 -9.30
N PHE A 304 4.08 10.96 -9.20
CA PHE A 304 4.15 10.11 -8.01
C PHE A 304 5.60 9.95 -7.53
N SER A 305 5.89 10.46 -6.34
CA SER A 305 7.21 10.38 -5.71
C SER A 305 7.21 9.41 -4.52
N VAL A 306 8.25 8.60 -4.41
CA VAL A 306 8.46 7.66 -3.30
C VAL A 306 9.84 7.82 -2.65
N SER A 307 9.87 7.77 -1.32
CA SER A 307 11.11 7.73 -0.53
C SER A 307 10.86 7.04 0.81
N GLY A 308 11.89 6.80 1.62
CA GLY A 308 11.69 6.25 2.96
C GLY A 308 11.23 4.79 2.96
N ASN A 309 10.39 4.40 3.92
CA ASN A 309 9.96 3.01 4.12
C ASN A 309 8.50 2.82 3.69
N VAL A 310 8.29 2.78 2.37
CA VAL A 310 6.97 2.61 1.75
C VAL A 310 6.66 1.15 1.45
N LYS A 311 5.38 0.77 1.55
CA LYS A 311 4.92 -0.57 1.15
C LYS A 311 3.70 -0.49 0.25
N ILE A 312 3.84 -0.91 -1.00
CA ILE A 312 2.75 -1.04 -1.97
C ILE A 312 2.82 -2.46 -2.52
N THR A 313 2.08 -3.36 -1.88
CA THR A 313 2.21 -4.81 -2.08
C THR A 313 0.88 -5.53 -1.88
N GLY A 314 0.68 -6.67 -2.54
CA GLY A 314 -0.50 -7.51 -2.34
C GLY A 314 -1.82 -6.86 -2.79
N ASN A 315 -1.76 -5.91 -3.71
CA ASN A 315 -2.93 -5.36 -4.38
C ASN A 315 -3.15 -6.06 -5.72
N LYS A 316 -4.41 -6.17 -6.15
CA LYS A 316 -4.80 -7.08 -7.23
C LYS A 316 -5.64 -6.44 -8.33
N LYS A 317 -5.38 -6.81 -9.57
CA LYS A 317 -6.33 -6.67 -10.68
C LYS A 317 -7.19 -7.93 -10.78
N GLY A 318 -8.52 -7.76 -10.83
CA GLY A 318 -9.49 -8.86 -10.89
C GLY A 318 -9.51 -9.74 -9.64
N GLY A 319 -9.14 -9.19 -8.47
CA GLY A 319 -9.21 -9.91 -7.20
C GLY A 319 -10.62 -9.88 -6.61
N THR A 320 -10.90 -10.84 -5.73
CA THR A 320 -12.19 -10.97 -5.04
C THR A 320 -11.99 -11.06 -3.53
N PHE A 321 -12.87 -10.43 -2.75
CA PHE A 321 -12.86 -10.58 -1.30
C PHE A 321 -13.69 -11.79 -0.87
N GLU A 322 -13.03 -12.81 -0.32
CA GLU A 322 -13.66 -13.97 0.30
C GLU A 322 -13.43 -13.89 1.81
N ASN A 323 -14.52 -13.75 2.59
CA ASN A 323 -14.45 -13.60 4.06
C ASN A 323 -13.52 -12.45 4.53
N GLY A 324 -13.48 -11.35 3.78
CA GLY A 324 -12.62 -10.20 4.08
C GLY A 324 -11.15 -10.36 3.70
N ILE A 325 -10.80 -11.44 2.99
CA ILE A 325 -9.44 -11.69 2.47
C ILE A 325 -9.46 -11.52 0.95
N LEU A 326 -8.54 -10.72 0.42
CA LEU A 326 -8.37 -10.57 -1.03
C LEU A 326 -7.69 -11.82 -1.61
N THR A 327 -8.41 -12.55 -2.45
CA THR A 327 -7.97 -13.76 -3.15
C THR A 327 -8.11 -13.60 -4.67
N GLY A 328 -7.46 -14.47 -5.42
CA GLY A 328 -7.45 -14.41 -6.89
C GLY A 328 -6.75 -13.17 -7.46
N GLY A 329 -6.94 -12.96 -8.76
CA GLY A 329 -6.39 -11.82 -9.49
C GLY A 329 -4.87 -11.81 -9.66
N GLU A 330 -4.44 -10.94 -10.57
CA GLU A 330 -3.03 -10.67 -10.86
C GLU A 330 -2.49 -9.60 -9.91
N ASN A 331 -1.21 -9.65 -9.58
CA ASN A 331 -0.59 -8.58 -8.81
C ASN A 331 -0.61 -7.30 -9.63
N ASP A 332 -1.05 -6.20 -9.04
CA ASP A 332 -1.13 -4.91 -9.70
C ASP A 332 -1.01 -3.80 -8.65
N ASN A 333 0.20 -3.64 -8.11
CA ASN A 333 0.48 -2.77 -6.98
C ASN A 333 0.56 -1.31 -7.40
N VAL A 334 1.45 -0.98 -8.33
CA VAL A 334 1.50 0.35 -8.95
C VAL A 334 1.46 0.17 -10.45
N TYR A 335 0.36 0.59 -11.06
CA TYR A 335 0.27 0.68 -12.51
C TYR A 335 0.76 2.06 -12.97
N VAL A 336 1.84 2.06 -13.75
CA VAL A 336 2.40 3.25 -14.38
C VAL A 336 1.86 3.35 -15.80
N GLU A 337 1.00 4.36 -16.04
CA GLU A 337 0.48 4.61 -17.37
C GLU A 337 1.61 5.10 -18.29
N SER A 338 1.85 4.34 -19.36
CA SER A 338 2.98 4.57 -20.25
C SER A 338 2.73 5.69 -21.26
N TYR A 339 1.46 6.01 -21.51
CA TYR A 339 1.00 7.12 -22.32
C TYR A 339 -0.36 7.59 -21.82
N ASP A 340 -0.41 8.80 -21.27
CA ASP A 340 -1.67 9.52 -21.20
C ASP A 340 -2.19 9.85 -22.61
N TYR A 341 -3.36 10.47 -22.70
CA TYR A 341 -3.94 10.93 -23.96
C TYR A 341 -3.00 11.81 -24.81
N TYR A 342 -2.00 12.45 -24.19
CA TYR A 342 -1.03 13.33 -24.83
C TYR A 342 0.31 12.67 -25.13
N GLY A 343 0.46 11.38 -24.82
CA GLY A 343 1.70 10.64 -25.06
C GLY A 343 2.79 10.88 -24.00
N ASN A 344 2.44 11.36 -22.81
CA ASN A 344 3.39 11.48 -21.70
C ASN A 344 3.45 10.18 -20.88
N ASN A 345 4.66 9.85 -20.41
CA ASN A 345 4.90 8.75 -19.49
C ASN A 345 4.95 9.27 -18.04
N HIS A 346 4.39 8.51 -17.09
CA HIS A 346 4.23 8.94 -15.69
C HIS A 346 5.00 8.04 -14.71
N PRO A 347 6.33 7.91 -14.84
CA PRO A 347 7.12 7.01 -14.01
C PRO A 347 7.08 7.43 -12.54
N ILE A 348 7.30 6.45 -11.66
CA ILE A 348 7.53 6.71 -10.24
C ILE A 348 8.86 7.46 -10.10
N LYS A 349 8.85 8.57 -9.38
CA LYS A 349 10.07 9.29 -9.01
C LYS A 349 10.60 8.75 -7.69
N SER A 350 11.72 8.03 -7.72
CA SER A 350 12.41 7.57 -6.51
C SER A 350 13.32 8.68 -5.98
N GLU A 351 13.14 9.03 -4.71
CA GLU A 351 13.95 10.04 -4.00
C GLU A 351 14.74 9.43 -2.83
N GLY A 352 14.91 8.10 -2.83
CA GLY A 352 15.71 7.36 -1.84
C GLY A 352 14.85 6.45 -0.95
N LEU A 353 14.69 5.19 -1.36
CA LEU A 353 14.05 4.16 -0.55
C LEU A 353 15.00 3.68 0.58
N LYS A 354 14.42 3.39 1.74
CA LYS A 354 15.12 2.78 2.88
C LYS A 354 14.95 1.26 2.85
N SER A 355 15.85 0.55 3.53
CA SER A 355 15.72 -0.90 3.74
C SER A 355 14.34 -1.26 4.33
N GLY A 356 13.71 -2.30 3.76
CA GLY A 356 12.36 -2.73 4.11
C GLY A 356 11.24 -2.09 3.30
N ALA A 357 11.54 -1.08 2.47
CA ALA A 357 10.62 -0.59 1.46
C ALA A 357 10.35 -1.68 0.41
N SER A 358 9.15 -1.67 -0.14
CA SER A 358 8.72 -2.68 -1.12
C SER A 358 7.59 -2.12 -1.99
N VAL A 359 7.85 -1.96 -3.28
CA VAL A 359 6.91 -1.39 -4.26
C VAL A 359 6.86 -2.33 -5.46
N GLY A 360 5.72 -2.99 -5.63
CA GLY A 360 5.44 -3.75 -6.83
C GLY A 360 5.05 -2.82 -7.97
N ILE A 361 5.55 -3.09 -9.16
CA ILE A 361 5.33 -2.26 -10.35
C ILE A 361 4.75 -3.11 -11.46
N ASN A 362 3.73 -2.57 -12.10
CA ASN A 362 3.18 -3.01 -13.37
C ASN A 362 3.24 -1.85 -14.38
N GLY A 363 3.40 -2.17 -15.66
CA GLY A 363 3.57 -1.15 -16.70
C GLY A 363 3.82 -1.77 -18.07
N THR A 364 4.03 -0.93 -19.08
CA THR A 364 4.27 -1.39 -20.45
C THR A 364 5.72 -1.80 -20.67
N ASP A 365 5.90 -2.84 -21.49
CA ASP A 365 7.22 -3.35 -21.89
C ASP A 365 8.15 -2.26 -22.44
N ASN A 366 9.41 -2.32 -22.02
CA ASN A 366 10.52 -1.47 -22.41
C ASN A 366 10.31 0.04 -22.13
N LYS A 367 9.37 0.38 -21.23
CA LYS A 367 9.14 1.75 -20.78
C LYS A 367 9.77 2.02 -19.42
N THR A 368 10.25 3.24 -19.25
CA THR A 368 10.75 3.71 -17.95
C THR A 368 9.59 3.76 -16.97
N VAL A 369 9.69 2.98 -15.89
CA VAL A 369 8.68 2.92 -14.84
C VAL A 369 9.15 3.57 -13.54
N VAL A 370 10.47 3.72 -13.36
CA VAL A 370 11.07 4.45 -12.24
C VAL A 370 12.15 5.40 -12.74
N THR A 371 12.23 6.59 -12.14
CA THR A 371 13.30 7.57 -12.35
C THR A 371 13.97 7.92 -11.02
N GLY A 372 15.18 8.51 -11.07
CA GLY A 372 15.92 8.93 -9.87
C GLY A 372 16.73 7.83 -9.20
N THR A 373 16.69 6.60 -9.72
CA THR A 373 17.52 5.47 -9.28
C THR A 373 17.73 4.47 -10.41
N THR A 374 18.88 3.81 -10.40
CA THR A 374 19.17 2.61 -11.21
C THR A 374 19.21 1.33 -10.37
N SER A 375 19.12 1.44 -9.03
CA SER A 375 18.98 0.29 -8.14
C SER A 375 17.53 -0.18 -8.10
N THR A 376 17.34 -1.50 -8.19
CA THR A 376 16.07 -2.18 -8.00
C THR A 376 15.72 -2.39 -6.53
N ASP A 377 16.59 -2.01 -5.59
CA ASP A 377 16.33 -2.19 -4.16
C ASP A 377 15.03 -1.52 -3.73
N GLY A 378 14.11 -2.32 -3.18
CA GLY A 378 12.78 -1.87 -2.78
C GLY A 378 11.74 -1.81 -3.90
N PHE A 379 12.12 -2.11 -5.15
CA PHE A 379 11.22 -2.26 -6.29
C PHE A 379 11.22 -3.69 -6.82
N PHE A 380 10.09 -4.16 -7.32
CA PHE A 380 9.98 -5.44 -8.00
C PHE A 380 8.89 -5.41 -9.07
N SER A 381 8.98 -6.30 -10.06
CA SER A 381 7.92 -6.47 -11.07
C SER A 381 6.77 -7.28 -10.49
N ASP A 382 5.54 -6.82 -10.67
CA ASP A 382 4.35 -7.55 -10.27
C ASP A 382 4.03 -8.73 -11.19
N ASN A 383 4.47 -8.63 -12.44
CA ASN A 383 4.33 -9.67 -13.44
C ASN A 383 5.66 -10.41 -13.59
N THR A 384 5.67 -11.71 -13.28
CA THR A 384 6.85 -12.58 -13.34
C THR A 384 7.39 -12.77 -14.75
N ALA A 385 6.61 -12.45 -15.79
CA ALA A 385 7.09 -12.40 -17.17
C ALA A 385 8.03 -11.22 -17.44
N TYR A 386 8.20 -10.29 -16.50
CA TYR A 386 9.03 -9.11 -16.63
C TYR A 386 9.97 -8.94 -15.43
N GLU A 387 11.12 -8.30 -15.66
CA GLU A 387 12.04 -7.87 -14.62
C GLU A 387 12.40 -6.39 -14.76
N LEU A 388 12.83 -5.77 -13.66
CA LEU A 388 13.30 -4.39 -13.64
C LEU A 388 14.78 -4.33 -13.97
N VAL A 389 15.14 -3.53 -14.98
CA VAL A 389 16.52 -3.29 -15.37
C VAL A 389 16.80 -1.80 -15.46
N SER A 390 18.04 -1.39 -15.15
CA SER A 390 18.48 -0.01 -15.34
C SER A 390 18.41 0.38 -16.81
N ASN A 391 18.02 1.63 -17.08
CA ASN A 391 18.08 2.23 -18.41
C ASN A 391 19.14 3.34 -18.47
N GLU A 392 19.39 3.83 -19.69
CA GLU A 392 20.38 4.87 -20.00
C GLU A 392 20.07 6.26 -19.40
N ASN A 393 18.85 6.47 -18.89
CA ASN A 393 18.37 7.75 -18.37
C ASN A 393 18.32 7.79 -16.83
N ASN A 394 19.20 7.05 -16.15
CA ASN A 394 19.24 6.95 -14.69
C ASN A 394 17.90 6.51 -14.07
N GLY A 395 17.20 5.58 -14.73
CA GLY A 395 15.93 5.02 -14.29
C GLY A 395 15.90 3.50 -14.40
N LEU A 396 14.74 2.92 -14.08
CA LEU A 396 14.41 1.52 -14.30
C LEU A 396 13.33 1.39 -15.36
N LYS A 397 13.42 0.32 -16.16
CA LYS A 397 12.40 -0.11 -17.10
C LYS A 397 12.00 -1.56 -16.85
N LEU A 398 10.77 -1.92 -17.23
CA LEU A 398 10.36 -3.32 -17.33
C LEU A 398 10.86 -3.88 -18.67
N VAL A 399 11.45 -5.06 -18.63
CA VAL A 399 11.81 -5.85 -19.83
C VAL A 399 11.34 -7.28 -19.63
N PRO A 400 11.09 -8.06 -20.69
CA PRO A 400 10.73 -9.46 -20.54
C PRO A 400 11.81 -10.17 -19.73
N ALA A 401 11.40 -10.89 -18.69
CA ALA A 401 12.31 -11.62 -17.83
C ALA A 401 13.03 -12.68 -18.67
N LEU A 402 14.34 -12.76 -18.52
CA LEU A 402 15.12 -13.83 -19.13
C LEU A 402 14.72 -15.17 -18.52
N VAL A 403 14.05 -15.99 -19.32
CA VAL A 403 13.56 -17.31 -18.91
C VAL A 403 14.73 -18.28 -18.93
N HIS A 404 14.98 -18.91 -17.79
CA HIS A 404 15.86 -20.08 -17.70
C HIS A 404 14.98 -21.31 -17.49
N ASN A 405 14.91 -22.15 -18.51
CA ASN A 405 14.14 -23.39 -18.44
C ASN A 405 14.81 -24.36 -17.44
N SER A 406 14.03 -25.14 -16.71
CA SER A 406 14.60 -26.19 -15.87
C SER A 406 15.27 -27.23 -16.76
N HIS A 407 16.51 -27.60 -16.45
CA HIS A 407 17.27 -28.58 -17.23
C HIS A 407 18.29 -29.32 -16.36
N CYS A 408 18.78 -30.45 -16.86
CA CYS A 408 19.83 -31.22 -16.20
C CYS A 408 21.19 -30.50 -16.24
N ILE A 409 22.17 -30.89 -15.41
CA ILE A 409 23.51 -30.25 -15.45
C ILE A 409 24.15 -30.31 -16.85
N CYS A 410 23.85 -31.34 -17.64
CA CYS A 410 24.28 -31.43 -19.03
C CYS A 410 23.67 -30.40 -19.98
N GLY A 411 22.71 -29.56 -19.54
CA GLY A 411 22.08 -28.51 -20.35
C GLY A 411 20.77 -28.93 -21.04
N ASP A 412 20.50 -30.24 -21.11
CA ASP A 412 19.30 -30.80 -21.75
C ASP A 412 18.11 -30.83 -20.77
N SER A 413 16.96 -30.32 -21.22
CA SER A 413 15.71 -30.26 -20.46
C SER A 413 15.08 -31.62 -20.22
N ASP A 414 15.32 -32.59 -21.11
CA ASP A 414 14.67 -33.92 -21.11
C ASP A 414 15.65 -35.07 -20.79
N CYS A 415 16.84 -34.74 -20.28
CA CYS A 415 17.83 -35.75 -19.96
C CYS A 415 17.37 -36.68 -18.83
N THR A 416 17.35 -37.99 -19.10
CA THR A 416 16.98 -39.03 -18.15
C THR A 416 18.18 -39.79 -17.56
N ASP A 417 19.40 -39.47 -18.01
CA ASP A 417 20.61 -40.13 -17.51
C ASP A 417 21.04 -39.53 -16.17
N THR A 418 21.01 -40.35 -15.12
CA THR A 418 21.44 -39.96 -13.78
C THR A 418 22.93 -39.58 -13.69
N GLY A 419 23.77 -40.06 -14.61
CA GLY A 419 25.19 -39.69 -14.70
C GLY A 419 25.41 -38.25 -15.21
N HIS A 420 24.37 -37.62 -15.77
CA HIS A 420 24.41 -36.26 -16.31
C HIS A 420 23.95 -35.20 -15.28
N GLY A 421 23.83 -35.60 -14.01
CA GLY A 421 23.73 -34.68 -12.87
C GLY A 421 22.33 -34.23 -12.47
N GLY A 422 21.27 -34.78 -13.09
CA GLY A 422 19.86 -34.45 -12.80
C GLY A 422 19.53 -32.97 -12.97
N ALA A 423 18.28 -32.57 -12.70
CA ALA A 423 17.82 -31.18 -12.78
C ALA A 423 17.92 -30.48 -11.41
N PRO A 424 19.00 -29.75 -11.11
CA PRO A 424 19.16 -29.08 -9.83
C PRO A 424 18.25 -27.84 -9.74
N ALA A 425 18.05 -27.34 -8.52
CA ALA A 425 17.51 -26.00 -8.33
C ALA A 425 18.57 -24.96 -8.75
N TRP A 426 18.32 -24.27 -9.86
CA TRP A 426 19.20 -23.25 -10.41
C TRP A 426 19.01 -21.90 -9.71
N THR A 427 20.12 -21.26 -9.32
CA THR A 427 20.13 -19.94 -8.66
C THR A 427 20.54 -18.86 -9.66
N ALA A 428 19.70 -17.84 -9.83
CA ALA A 428 19.94 -16.76 -10.77
C ALA A 428 21.05 -15.81 -10.27
N ILE A 429 21.99 -15.42 -11.13
CA ILE A 429 23.06 -14.46 -10.81
C ILE A 429 23.22 -13.41 -11.92
N SER A 430 23.59 -12.19 -11.52
CA SER A 430 23.96 -11.10 -12.44
C SER A 430 25.48 -10.84 -12.46
N SER A 431 26.22 -11.41 -11.52
CA SER A 431 27.68 -11.39 -11.43
C SER A 431 28.23 -12.72 -10.88
N LEU A 432 29.39 -13.15 -11.39
CA LEU A 432 30.08 -14.33 -10.83
C LEU A 432 30.52 -14.15 -9.37
N ASN A 433 30.62 -12.90 -8.89
CA ASN A 433 30.96 -12.62 -7.49
C ASN A 433 29.83 -12.98 -6.50
N GLU A 434 28.61 -13.22 -6.99
CA GLU A 434 27.48 -13.71 -6.18
C GLU A 434 27.65 -15.20 -5.80
N ILE A 435 28.52 -15.94 -6.51
CA ILE A 435 28.85 -17.33 -6.20
C ILE A 435 29.75 -17.36 -4.96
N THR A 436 29.14 -17.64 -3.81
CA THR A 436 29.79 -17.65 -2.49
C THR A 436 29.87 -19.04 -1.85
N LYS A 437 29.40 -20.07 -2.56
CA LYS A 437 29.42 -21.48 -2.14
C LYS A 437 29.25 -22.40 -3.35
N ALA A 438 29.38 -23.72 -3.12
CA ALA A 438 29.00 -24.74 -4.09
C ALA A 438 27.48 -24.68 -4.38
N GLY A 439 27.08 -25.01 -5.61
CA GLY A 439 25.70 -24.92 -6.07
C GLY A 439 25.58 -24.78 -7.58
N SER A 440 24.33 -24.73 -8.06
CA SER A 440 24.01 -24.56 -9.48
C SER A 440 23.47 -23.16 -9.74
N TYR A 441 24.06 -22.47 -10.72
CA TYR A 441 23.83 -21.06 -11.00
C TYR A 441 23.59 -20.82 -12.49
N TYR A 442 22.82 -19.80 -12.85
CA TYR A 442 22.64 -19.38 -14.24
C TYR A 442 22.75 -17.87 -14.41
N LEU A 443 23.28 -17.45 -15.56
CA LEU A 443 23.42 -16.04 -15.89
C LEU A 443 22.07 -15.44 -16.35
N LYS A 444 21.66 -14.34 -15.73
CA LYS A 444 20.52 -13.52 -16.19
C LYS A 444 20.91 -12.44 -17.18
N GLN A 445 22.20 -12.21 -17.37
CA GLN A 445 22.73 -11.16 -18.23
C GLN A 445 24.17 -11.49 -18.64
N ALA A 446 24.66 -10.81 -19.67
CA ALA A 446 26.08 -10.81 -19.98
C ALA A 446 26.90 -10.25 -18.80
N VAL A 447 28.06 -10.83 -18.54
CA VAL A 447 28.93 -10.47 -17.42
C VAL A 447 30.23 -9.89 -17.97
N THR A 448 30.60 -8.69 -17.51
CA THR A 448 31.92 -8.12 -17.78
C THR A 448 32.83 -8.33 -16.58
N LEU A 449 33.97 -9.00 -16.78
CA LEU A 449 35.00 -9.20 -15.77
C LEU A 449 36.13 -8.18 -15.95
N ASN A 450 36.46 -7.46 -14.88
CA ASN A 450 37.60 -6.53 -14.86
C ASN A 450 38.91 -7.20 -14.44
N GLY A 451 38.88 -8.51 -14.15
CA GLY A 451 40.01 -9.33 -13.76
C GLY A 451 39.57 -10.79 -13.65
N THR A 452 40.49 -11.68 -13.29
CA THR A 452 40.20 -13.12 -13.19
C THR A 452 39.20 -13.41 -12.09
N TRP A 453 38.11 -14.10 -12.44
CA TRP A 453 37.22 -14.69 -11.44
C TRP A 453 37.78 -16.03 -10.98
N VAL A 454 37.91 -16.22 -9.67
CA VAL A 454 38.51 -17.44 -9.10
C VAL A 454 37.42 -18.33 -8.51
N CYS A 455 37.19 -19.50 -9.11
CA CYS A 455 36.35 -20.54 -8.54
C CYS A 455 37.09 -21.20 -7.36
N LYS A 456 36.58 -21.00 -6.16
CA LYS A 456 37.17 -21.51 -4.90
C LYS A 456 36.46 -22.74 -4.34
N TYR A 457 35.29 -23.08 -4.88
CA TYR A 457 34.40 -24.08 -4.30
C TYR A 457 34.39 -25.36 -5.13
N ASN A 458 34.27 -26.50 -4.45
CA ASN A 458 34.07 -27.78 -5.10
C ASN A 458 32.56 -28.00 -5.34
N GLY A 459 32.14 -28.14 -6.60
CA GLY A 459 30.75 -28.41 -6.99
C GLY A 459 30.00 -27.16 -7.46
N VAL A 460 30.64 -26.27 -8.22
CA VAL A 460 29.96 -25.14 -8.86
C VAL A 460 29.50 -25.56 -10.25
N ASN A 461 28.20 -25.46 -10.54
CA ASN A 461 27.65 -25.61 -11.88
C ASN A 461 27.20 -24.23 -12.38
N LEU A 462 27.59 -23.84 -13.58
CA LEU A 462 27.27 -22.57 -14.19
C LEU A 462 26.64 -22.79 -15.55
N CYS A 463 25.35 -22.47 -15.67
CA CYS A 463 24.67 -22.35 -16.94
C CYS A 463 24.91 -20.95 -17.52
N LEU A 464 25.50 -20.87 -18.71
CA LEU A 464 25.68 -19.60 -19.41
C LEU A 464 24.35 -19.01 -19.85
N ASN A 465 23.32 -19.84 -20.06
CA ASN A 465 21.98 -19.40 -20.46
C ASN A 465 22.02 -18.47 -21.68
N GLY A 466 22.83 -18.82 -22.67
CA GLY A 466 23.11 -18.01 -23.87
C GLY A 466 23.87 -16.71 -23.64
N MET A 467 24.33 -16.43 -22.42
CA MET A 467 25.02 -15.19 -22.07
C MET A 467 26.52 -15.28 -22.31
N THR A 468 27.11 -14.09 -22.54
CA THR A 468 28.56 -13.95 -22.70
C THR A 468 29.22 -13.43 -21.43
N ILE A 469 30.27 -14.11 -20.98
CA ILE A 469 31.26 -13.61 -20.02
C ILE A 469 32.42 -13.00 -20.81
N THR A 470 32.64 -11.70 -20.66
CA THR A 470 33.67 -10.94 -21.37
C THR A 470 34.69 -10.39 -20.40
N VAL A 471 35.97 -10.68 -20.62
CA VAL A 471 37.07 -10.06 -19.86
C VAL A 471 37.48 -8.74 -20.51
N ALA A 472 37.44 -7.67 -19.73
CA ALA A 472 37.76 -6.31 -20.19
C ALA A 472 39.27 -6.00 -20.19
N ASN A 473 40.06 -6.75 -19.40
CA ASN A 473 41.48 -6.51 -19.15
C ASN A 473 42.35 -7.70 -19.59
N ASN A 474 43.67 -7.52 -19.55
CA ASN A 474 44.62 -8.61 -19.83
C ASN A 474 44.75 -9.51 -18.61
N ALA A 475 43.89 -10.53 -18.51
CA ALA A 475 43.82 -11.47 -17.39
C ALA A 475 43.11 -12.74 -17.85
N ASP A 476 43.34 -13.89 -17.21
CA ASP A 476 42.53 -15.08 -17.48
C ASP A 476 41.06 -14.82 -17.08
N ALA A 477 40.07 -15.39 -17.77
CA ALA A 477 38.66 -15.14 -17.43
C ALA A 477 38.28 -15.84 -16.13
N ILE A 478 38.50 -17.16 -16.08
CA ILE A 478 38.18 -17.99 -14.92
C ILE A 478 39.38 -18.83 -14.53
N GLU A 479 39.77 -18.77 -13.26
CA GLU A 479 40.74 -19.68 -12.64
C GLU A 479 40.04 -20.65 -11.69
N ILE A 480 40.41 -21.94 -11.76
CA ILE A 480 39.88 -22.98 -10.86
C ILE A 480 40.96 -23.34 -9.83
N SER A 481 40.64 -23.14 -8.56
CA SER A 481 41.54 -23.41 -7.44
C SER A 481 41.81 -24.91 -7.27
N LYS A 482 42.92 -25.26 -6.59
CA LYS A 482 43.24 -26.64 -6.23
C LYS A 482 42.09 -27.31 -5.47
N GLY A 483 41.62 -28.46 -5.96
CA GLY A 483 40.51 -29.21 -5.37
C GLY A 483 39.12 -28.58 -5.53
N ALA A 484 39.01 -27.44 -6.23
CA ALA A 484 37.73 -26.87 -6.64
C ALA A 484 37.26 -27.54 -7.95
N SER A 485 35.96 -27.43 -8.22
CA SER A 485 35.39 -27.92 -9.47
C SER A 485 34.35 -26.96 -10.04
N LEU A 486 34.45 -26.73 -11.34
CA LEU A 486 33.55 -25.91 -12.13
C LEU A 486 33.01 -26.73 -13.30
N THR A 487 31.70 -26.86 -13.36
CA THR A 487 30.98 -27.36 -14.53
C THR A 487 30.36 -26.19 -15.26
N VAL A 488 30.65 -26.03 -16.54
CA VAL A 488 29.99 -25.05 -17.42
C VAL A 488 29.05 -25.79 -18.36
N THR A 489 27.84 -25.26 -18.49
CA THR A 489 26.81 -25.76 -19.41
C THR A 489 26.11 -24.59 -20.08
N ASP A 490 25.34 -24.87 -21.10
CA ASP A 490 24.43 -23.90 -21.71
C ASP A 490 23.17 -24.60 -22.20
N CYS A 491 22.02 -24.13 -21.73
CA CYS A 491 20.71 -24.65 -22.12
C CYS A 491 20.02 -23.81 -23.20
N SER A 492 20.65 -22.74 -23.67
CA SER A 492 20.07 -21.85 -24.67
C SER A 492 20.35 -22.35 -26.09
N GLU A 493 19.40 -22.14 -27.00
CA GLU A 493 19.59 -22.39 -28.43
C GLU A 493 20.73 -21.53 -29.03
N THR A 494 20.91 -20.31 -28.49
CA THR A 494 22.06 -19.48 -28.84
C THR A 494 23.15 -19.69 -27.81
N ALA A 495 24.26 -20.31 -28.22
CA ALA A 495 25.37 -20.61 -27.33
C ALA A 495 26.00 -19.34 -26.75
N GLY A 496 25.98 -19.26 -25.43
CA GLY A 496 26.74 -18.36 -24.59
C GLY A 496 28.24 -18.63 -24.67
N ARG A 497 29.02 -17.65 -24.22
CA ARG A 497 30.44 -17.56 -24.56
C ARG A 497 31.31 -17.02 -23.44
N ILE A 498 32.48 -17.61 -23.23
CA ILE A 498 33.55 -17.08 -22.36
C ILE A 498 34.66 -16.54 -23.26
N THR A 499 34.91 -15.23 -23.17
CA THR A 499 35.74 -14.50 -24.15
C THR A 499 36.47 -13.29 -23.59
N HIS A 500 37.32 -12.68 -24.41
CA HIS A 500 37.99 -11.41 -24.15
C HIS A 500 37.47 -10.31 -25.08
N ASN A 501 37.56 -9.06 -24.62
CA ASN A 501 37.44 -7.90 -25.49
C ASN A 501 38.51 -7.91 -26.58
N SER A 502 38.19 -7.31 -27.73
CA SER A 502 39.15 -7.14 -28.82
C SER A 502 40.45 -6.49 -28.33
N GLY A 503 41.59 -7.08 -28.70
CA GLY A 503 42.92 -6.61 -28.31
C GLY A 503 43.34 -6.95 -26.87
N LYS A 504 42.55 -7.72 -26.13
CA LYS A 504 42.91 -8.22 -24.79
C LYS A 504 43.41 -9.65 -24.85
N THR A 505 44.31 -9.99 -23.92
CA THR A 505 44.95 -11.30 -23.84
C THR A 505 44.77 -11.95 -22.48
N GLY A 506 44.63 -13.26 -22.48
CA GLY A 506 44.34 -14.10 -21.33
C GLY A 506 43.73 -15.43 -21.77
N ARG A 507 43.74 -16.41 -20.88
CA ARG A 507 43.09 -17.70 -21.09
C ARG A 507 41.59 -17.56 -20.84
N GLY A 508 40.77 -18.30 -21.57
CA GLY A 508 39.35 -18.44 -21.23
C GLY A 508 39.18 -19.14 -19.88
N ILE A 509 39.72 -20.35 -19.76
CA ILE A 509 39.74 -21.13 -18.52
C ILE A 509 41.17 -21.49 -18.15
N ASN A 510 41.57 -21.20 -16.92
CA ASN A 510 42.82 -21.63 -16.31
C ASN A 510 42.52 -22.68 -15.23
N ASN A 511 42.70 -23.95 -15.57
CA ASN A 511 42.65 -25.08 -14.65
C ASN A 511 44.07 -25.54 -14.28
N GLY A 512 44.87 -24.62 -13.74
CA GLY A 512 46.31 -24.80 -13.56
C GLY A 512 46.77 -25.40 -12.22
N ASN A 513 45.86 -25.66 -11.28
CA ASN A 513 46.23 -25.94 -9.89
C ASN A 513 45.69 -27.27 -9.33
N GLY A 514 45.33 -28.25 -10.17
CA GLY A 514 44.71 -29.50 -9.71
C GLY A 514 43.24 -29.36 -9.34
N GLY A 515 42.52 -28.51 -10.08
CA GLY A 515 41.06 -28.44 -10.07
C GLY A 515 40.42 -29.36 -11.13
N THR A 516 39.10 -29.38 -11.15
CA THR A 516 38.31 -30.11 -12.16
C THR A 516 37.45 -29.13 -12.97
N PHE A 517 37.64 -29.11 -14.27
CA PHE A 517 36.78 -28.38 -15.20
C PHE A 517 35.96 -29.39 -16.02
N THR A 518 34.64 -29.17 -16.10
CA THR A 518 33.75 -29.94 -16.96
C THR A 518 33.00 -28.99 -17.89
N LEU A 519 32.99 -29.27 -19.19
CA LEU A 519 32.25 -28.49 -20.19
C LEU A 519 31.21 -29.38 -20.88
N TRP A 520 29.93 -29.05 -20.68
CA TRP A 520 28.78 -29.70 -21.34
C TRP A 520 28.22 -28.90 -22.51
N GLY A 521 28.30 -27.58 -22.45
CA GLY A 521 27.70 -26.69 -23.44
C GLY A 521 28.23 -25.28 -23.33
N GLY A 522 27.94 -24.46 -24.35
CA GLY A 522 28.49 -23.12 -24.50
C GLY A 522 29.87 -23.11 -25.20
N SER A 523 30.47 -21.93 -25.28
CA SER A 523 31.68 -21.70 -26.07
C SER A 523 32.80 -21.03 -25.28
N VAL A 524 34.04 -21.53 -25.37
CA VAL A 524 35.24 -20.85 -24.86
C VAL A 524 36.06 -20.37 -26.06
N THR A 525 35.76 -19.18 -26.57
CA THR A 525 36.30 -18.68 -27.85
C THR A 525 36.75 -17.22 -27.80
N GLY A 526 37.60 -16.82 -28.73
CA GLY A 526 38.15 -15.45 -28.78
C GLY A 526 39.15 -15.15 -27.66
N ASN A 527 39.78 -16.18 -27.10
CA ASN A 527 40.76 -16.09 -26.03
C ASN A 527 42.16 -16.34 -26.60
N SER A 528 43.14 -15.50 -26.25
CA SER A 528 44.51 -15.59 -26.76
C SER A 528 45.51 -15.16 -25.71
N ILE A 529 46.67 -15.82 -25.65
CA ILE A 529 47.76 -15.47 -24.74
C ILE A 529 49.08 -15.53 -25.51
N ALA A 530 50.05 -14.69 -25.14
CA ALA A 530 51.33 -14.56 -25.85
C ALA A 530 52.32 -15.71 -25.58
N SER A 531 52.07 -16.54 -24.56
CA SER A 531 52.90 -17.70 -24.19
C SER A 531 52.55 -18.96 -25.00
N ASP A 532 53.43 -19.97 -25.04
CA ASP A 532 53.21 -21.32 -25.63
C ASP A 532 52.15 -22.18 -24.90
N SER A 533 51.14 -21.56 -24.29
CA SER A 533 50.05 -22.20 -23.56
C SER A 533 48.71 -21.96 -24.25
N GLY A 534 47.79 -22.94 -24.16
CA GLY A 534 46.47 -22.86 -24.79
C GLY A 534 45.66 -21.65 -24.33
N GLY A 535 45.22 -20.80 -25.27
CA GLY A 535 44.41 -19.60 -24.99
C GLY A 535 42.95 -19.89 -24.64
N GLY A 536 42.37 -21.01 -25.11
CA GLY A 536 41.00 -21.40 -24.76
C GLY A 536 40.91 -21.95 -23.33
N VAL A 537 41.37 -23.18 -23.15
CA VAL A 537 41.46 -23.87 -21.86
C VAL A 537 42.91 -24.29 -21.63
N TYR A 538 43.47 -23.91 -20.48
CA TYR A 538 44.76 -24.41 -20.00
C TYR A 538 44.51 -25.37 -18.85
N ASN A 539 44.95 -26.62 -19.00
CA ASN A 539 44.80 -27.65 -17.97
C ASN A 539 46.20 -28.13 -17.54
N TYR A 540 46.60 -27.81 -16.31
CA TYR A 540 47.89 -28.23 -15.75
C TYR A 540 47.69 -28.92 -14.41
N ASN A 541 48.12 -30.18 -14.30
CA ASN A 541 47.93 -31.05 -13.14
C ASN A 541 46.47 -31.19 -12.66
N GLY A 542 45.48 -30.81 -13.47
CA GLY A 542 44.04 -30.92 -13.19
C GLY A 542 43.31 -31.86 -14.14
N THR A 543 42.00 -31.99 -13.95
CA THR A 543 41.12 -32.79 -14.80
C THR A 543 40.27 -31.87 -15.68
N PHE A 544 40.26 -32.11 -16.99
CA PHE A 544 39.33 -31.46 -17.92
C PHE A 544 38.47 -32.52 -18.60
N ASN A 545 37.16 -32.43 -18.40
CA ASN A 545 36.17 -33.27 -19.08
C ASN A 545 35.37 -32.40 -20.07
N MET A 546 35.20 -32.89 -21.29
CA MET A 546 34.39 -32.22 -22.30
C MET A 546 33.41 -33.24 -22.90
N TYR A 547 32.12 -32.92 -22.81
CA TYR A 547 31.03 -33.81 -23.19
C TYR A 547 30.07 -33.20 -24.22
N GLY A 548 30.24 -31.91 -24.53
CA GLY A 548 29.47 -31.16 -25.53
C GLY A 548 30.12 -31.10 -26.89
#